data_AF-A0A1Y3BI83-F1
#
_entry.id   AF-A0A1Y3BI83-F1
#
_cell.length_a   1.000
_cell.length_b   1.000
_cell.length_c   1.000
_cell.angle_alpha   90.00
_cell.angle_beta   90.00
_cell.angle_gamma   90.00
#
_symmetry.space_group_name_H-M   'P 1'
#
loop_
_entity.id
_entity.type
_entity.pdbx_description
1 polymer ?
#
loop_
_entity_poly.entity_id
_entity_poly.type
_entity_poly.pdbx_seq_one_letter_code
_entity_poly.pdbx_strand_id
1 'polypeptide(L)'
;LLEKSPCIYEKILSQPDYQKECNNPFFTTVAWGEMKAHSKHRERSPIDFVVDAGCCAYRKWEQCTMPKIREGCEIESEDILQNVIAKLLGGVTNFLCYQEIFNPGSEICQALPSLDEQMAKVNMTYAEQQKFSIFSVVKMFLTRVDV
;
A
#
# COMPACT_ATOMS: atom_id res chain seq x y z
N LEU A 1 8.76 4.98 -14.63
CA LEU A 1 8.33 6.40 -14.55
C LEU A 1 8.97 7.10 -13.36
N LEU A 2 8.84 6.57 -12.14
CA LEU A 2 9.52 7.12 -10.95
C LEU A 2 11.04 6.92 -10.96
N GLU A 3 11.54 5.82 -11.54
CA GLU A 3 12.97 5.60 -11.82
C GLU A 3 13.57 6.67 -12.76
N LYS A 4 12.72 7.43 -13.47
CA LYS A 4 13.13 8.55 -14.31
C LYS A 4 13.06 9.91 -13.58
N SER A 5 12.68 9.93 -12.30
CA SER A 5 12.80 11.06 -11.39
C SER A 5 13.95 10.78 -10.42
N PRO A 6 15.18 11.23 -10.72
CA PRO A 6 16.37 10.89 -9.95
C PRO A 6 16.22 11.27 -8.47
N CYS A 7 15.56 12.39 -8.18
CA CYS A 7 15.34 12.81 -6.79
C CYS A 7 14.49 11.79 -6.03
N ILE A 8 13.30 11.45 -6.52
CA ILE A 8 12.37 10.56 -5.82
C ILE A 8 12.99 9.17 -5.67
N TYR A 9 13.56 8.62 -6.76
CA TYR A 9 14.11 7.28 -6.72
C TYR A 9 15.38 7.18 -5.87
N GLU A 10 16.37 8.03 -6.12
CA GLU A 10 17.69 7.89 -5.49
C GLU A 10 17.71 8.38 -4.05
N LYS A 11 16.96 9.45 -3.71
CA LYS A 11 17.00 10.01 -2.36
C LYS A 11 15.98 9.40 -1.42
N ILE A 12 14.90 8.81 -1.94
CA ILE A 12 13.79 8.32 -1.12
C ILE A 12 13.57 6.83 -1.36
N LEU A 13 13.12 6.46 -2.56
CA LEU A 13 12.63 5.09 -2.80
C LEU A 13 13.73 4.04 -2.68
N SER A 14 14.98 4.35 -3.01
CA SER A 14 16.11 3.42 -2.88
C SER A 14 16.66 3.29 -1.46
N GLN A 15 16.25 4.18 -0.54
CA GLN A 15 16.84 4.24 0.79
C GLN A 15 16.38 3.08 1.67
N PRO A 16 17.30 2.38 2.37
CA PRO A 16 16.95 1.27 3.25
C PRO A 16 15.94 1.65 4.34
N ASP A 17 16.07 2.85 4.91
CA ASP A 17 15.16 3.32 5.95
C ASP A 17 13.76 3.57 5.41
N TYR A 18 13.63 4.14 4.21
CA TYR A 18 12.33 4.26 3.54
C TYR A 18 11.69 2.88 3.28
N GLN A 19 12.49 1.92 2.81
CA GLN A 19 12.00 0.55 2.59
C GLN A 19 11.48 -0.05 3.90
N LYS A 20 12.22 0.11 4.99
CA LYS A 20 11.83 -0.40 6.31
C LYS A 20 10.61 0.30 6.91
N GLU A 21 10.53 1.62 6.80
CA GLU A 21 9.54 2.43 7.50
C GLU A 21 8.22 2.59 6.73
N CYS A 22 8.28 2.69 5.40
CA CYS A 22 7.09 2.96 4.58
C CYS A 22 6.71 1.77 3.72
N ASN A 23 7.67 1.17 3.01
CA ASN A 23 7.37 0.22 1.94
C ASN A 23 7.08 -1.20 2.45
N ASN A 24 7.90 -1.72 3.37
CA ASN A 24 7.71 -3.04 3.95
C ASN A 24 6.39 -3.14 4.74
N PRO A 25 6.02 -2.16 5.59
CA PRO A 25 4.74 -2.18 6.28
C PRO A 25 3.55 -2.24 5.31
N PHE A 26 3.61 -1.47 4.22
CA PHE A 26 2.58 -1.50 3.18
C PHE A 26 2.38 -2.91 2.62
N PHE A 27 3.46 -3.56 2.17
CA PHE A 27 3.37 -4.90 1.57
C PHE A 27 2.96 -5.96 2.58
N THR A 28 3.46 -5.88 3.81
CA THR A 28 3.07 -6.81 4.88
C THR A 28 1.56 -6.73 5.13
N THR A 29 0.98 -5.54 5.23
CA THR A 29 -0.46 -5.39 5.47
C THR A 29 -1.29 -5.88 4.29
N VAL A 30 -0.89 -5.56 3.06
CA VAL A 30 -1.58 -6.07 1.85
C VAL A 30 -1.57 -7.59 1.81
N ALA A 31 -0.41 -8.21 2.04
CA ALA A 31 -0.27 -9.66 2.01
C ALA A 31 -1.01 -10.35 3.16
N TRP A 32 -1.11 -9.70 4.33
CA TRP A 32 -1.96 -10.18 5.42
C TRP A 32 -3.43 -10.21 4.99
N GLY A 33 -3.90 -9.16 4.32
CA GLY A 33 -5.27 -9.09 3.78
C GLY A 33 -5.55 -10.23 2.80
N GLU A 34 -4.60 -10.50 1.91
CA GLU A 34 -4.69 -11.63 0.97
C GLU A 34 -4.71 -12.99 1.66
N MET A 35 -3.77 -13.22 2.59
CA MET A 35 -3.74 -14.45 3.38
C MET A 35 -5.08 -14.70 4.08
N LYS A 36 -5.70 -13.65 4.62
CA LYS A 36 -7.02 -13.73 5.26
C LYS A 36 -8.15 -13.99 4.26
N ALA A 37 -8.13 -13.32 3.12
CA ALA A 37 -9.11 -13.52 2.05
C ALA A 37 -9.14 -14.98 1.55
N HIS A 38 -7.98 -15.65 1.55
CA HIS A 38 -7.82 -17.04 1.14
C HIS A 38 -7.90 -18.06 2.29
N SER A 39 -8.21 -17.63 3.51
CA SER A 39 -8.36 -18.54 4.64
C SER A 39 -9.60 -19.41 4.52
N LYS A 40 -9.48 -20.68 4.95
CA LYS A 40 -10.58 -21.66 4.99
C LYS A 40 -11.63 -21.33 6.05
N HIS A 41 -11.27 -20.58 7.08
CA HIS A 41 -12.14 -20.21 8.21
C HIS A 41 -12.34 -18.69 8.28
N ARG A 42 -12.75 -18.08 7.15
CA ARG A 42 -12.99 -16.65 7.07
C ARG A 42 -14.34 -16.27 7.70
N GLU A 43 -14.31 -15.23 8.52
CA GLU A 43 -15.50 -14.68 9.20
C GLU A 43 -16.19 -13.58 8.36
N ARG A 44 -15.48 -13.03 7.37
CA ARG A 44 -15.94 -11.94 6.48
C ARG A 44 -15.70 -12.30 5.02
N SER A 45 -16.28 -11.52 4.11
CA SER A 45 -16.06 -11.70 2.68
C SER A 45 -14.58 -11.55 2.34
N PRO A 46 -14.03 -12.38 1.43
CA PRO A 46 -12.65 -12.22 0.94
C PRO A 46 -12.36 -10.82 0.39
N ILE A 47 -13.36 -10.14 -0.17
CA ILE A 47 -13.16 -8.79 -0.72
C ILE A 47 -12.96 -7.75 0.38
N ASP A 48 -13.66 -7.90 1.51
CA ASP A 48 -13.57 -6.96 2.63
C ASP A 48 -12.16 -6.97 3.23
N PHE A 49 -11.57 -8.17 3.40
CA PHE A 49 -10.19 -8.30 3.89
C PHE A 49 -9.18 -7.61 2.96
N VAL A 50 -9.36 -7.77 1.65
CA VAL A 50 -8.51 -7.16 0.64
C VAL A 50 -8.65 -5.64 0.64
N VAL A 51 -9.89 -5.14 0.65
CA VAL A 51 -10.18 -3.70 0.60
C VAL A 51 -9.72 -3.02 1.88
N ASP A 52 -10.11 -3.52 3.05
CA ASP A 52 -9.75 -2.93 4.34
C ASP A 52 -8.21 -2.89 4.49
N ALA A 53 -7.53 -4.02 4.27
CA ALA A 53 -6.08 -4.08 4.38
C ALA A 53 -5.37 -3.21 3.34
N GLY A 54 -5.78 -3.28 2.08
CA GLY A 54 -5.17 -2.52 0.98
C GLY A 54 -5.34 -1.01 1.14
N CYS A 55 -6.53 -0.55 1.51
CA CYS A 55 -6.80 0.87 1.68
C CYS A 55 -6.14 1.44 2.94
N CYS A 56 -6.17 0.73 4.06
CA CYS A 56 -5.46 1.14 5.27
C CYS A 56 -3.94 1.15 5.05
N ALA A 57 -3.40 0.16 4.34
CA ALA A 57 -1.98 0.13 3.97
C ALA A 57 -1.62 1.33 3.09
N TYR A 58 -2.40 1.60 2.04
CA TYR A 58 -2.17 2.72 1.13
C TYR A 58 -2.16 4.07 1.86
N ARG A 59 -3.14 4.32 2.74
CA ARG A 59 -3.22 5.59 3.47
C ARG A 59 -2.07 5.74 4.48
N LYS A 60 -1.65 4.67 5.16
CA LYS A 60 -0.44 4.70 6.00
C LYS A 60 0.82 4.96 5.18
N TRP A 61 0.95 4.30 4.03
CA TRP A 61 2.08 4.48 3.12
C TRP A 61 2.16 5.91 2.59
N GLU A 62 1.03 6.49 2.18
CA GLU A 62 0.94 7.87 1.69
C GLU A 62 1.36 8.86 2.79
N GLN A 63 0.86 8.70 4.02
CA GLN A 63 1.25 9.50 5.18
C GLN A 63 2.75 9.37 5.53
N CYS A 64 3.36 8.21 5.28
CA CYS A 64 4.79 7.98 5.50
C CYS A 64 5.67 8.56 4.37
N THR A 65 5.21 8.43 3.12
CA THR A 65 6.02 8.67 1.92
C THR A 65 6.01 10.13 1.49
N MET A 66 4.84 10.79 1.50
CA MET A 66 4.72 12.15 0.99
C MET A 66 5.54 13.19 1.77
N PRO A 67 5.59 13.17 3.12
CA PRO A 67 6.46 14.09 3.87
C PRO A 67 7.94 13.89 3.54
N LYS A 68 8.42 12.65 3.43
CA LYS A 68 9.81 12.34 3.08
C LYS A 68 10.17 12.88 1.69
N ILE A 69 9.24 12.82 0.74
CA ILE A 69 9.44 13.41 -0.60
C ILE A 69 9.48 14.93 -0.53
N ARG A 70 8.57 15.56 0.22
CA ARG A 70 8.60 17.04 0.42
C ARG A 70 9.89 17.53 1.09
N GLU A 71 10.46 16.73 1.99
CA GLU A 71 11.68 17.09 2.71
C GLU A 71 12.95 16.81 1.87
N GLY A 72 12.98 15.69 1.14
CA GLY A 72 14.16 15.28 0.37
C GLY A 72 14.22 15.79 -1.07
N CYS A 73 13.09 16.28 -1.60
CA CYS A 73 12.90 16.79 -2.96
C CYS A 73 12.10 18.10 -2.95
N GLU A 74 11.94 18.72 -4.13
CA GLU A 74 11.08 19.91 -4.29
C GLU A 74 9.61 19.55 -4.07
N ILE A 75 8.80 20.49 -3.57
CA ILE A 75 7.38 20.26 -3.23
C ILE A 75 6.58 19.71 -4.42
N GLU A 76 6.93 20.12 -5.64
CA GLU A 76 6.35 19.67 -6.90
C GLU A 76 6.56 18.16 -7.16
N SER A 77 7.54 17.55 -6.49
CA SER A 77 7.81 16.10 -6.58
C SER A 77 6.72 15.26 -5.93
N GLU A 78 6.03 15.79 -4.92
CA GLU A 78 4.83 15.13 -4.35
C GLU A 78 3.73 15.05 -5.39
N ASP A 79 3.42 16.17 -6.05
CA ASP A 79 2.40 16.24 -7.10
C ASP A 79 2.75 15.30 -8.26
N ILE A 80 4.03 15.21 -8.64
CA ILE A 80 4.49 14.26 -9.66
C ILE A 80 4.22 12.83 -9.23
N LEU A 81 4.56 12.45 -7.98
CA LEU A 81 4.31 11.10 -7.48
C LEU A 81 2.80 10.80 -7.45
N GLN A 82 1.99 11.70 -6.89
CA GLN A 82 0.53 11.54 -6.83
C GLN A 82 -0.06 11.40 -8.24
N ASN A 83 0.41 12.19 -9.22
CA ASN A 83 -0.02 12.07 -10.61
C ASN A 83 0.39 10.73 -11.24
N VAL A 84 1.59 10.23 -10.94
CA VAL A 84 2.03 8.91 -11.43
C VAL A 84 1.15 7.81 -10.83
N ILE A 85 0.88 7.85 -9.52
CA ILE A 85 -0.02 6.93 -8.83
C ILE A 85 -1.42 7.00 -9.45
N ALA A 86 -2.00 8.20 -9.58
CA ALA A 86 -3.31 8.38 -10.17
C ALA A 86 -3.38 7.82 -11.60
N LYS A 87 -2.36 8.06 -12.43
CA LYS A 87 -2.31 7.52 -13.80
C LYS A 87 -2.14 5.99 -13.83
N LEU A 88 -1.29 5.43 -12.97
CA LEU A 88 -1.07 3.99 -12.89
C LEU A 88 -2.31 3.24 -12.39
N LEU A 89 -3.06 3.87 -11.49
CA LEU A 89 -4.23 3.29 -10.84
C LEU A 89 -5.54 3.74 -11.49
N GLY A 90 -5.47 4.47 -12.62
CA GLY A 90 -6.65 5.02 -13.30
C GLY A 90 -7.54 5.92 -12.43
N GLY A 91 -6.98 6.53 -11.38
CA GLY A 91 -7.71 7.31 -10.37
C GLY A 91 -8.52 6.47 -9.37
N VAL A 92 -8.50 5.14 -9.50
CA VAL A 92 -9.35 4.22 -8.72
C VAL A 92 -9.01 4.23 -7.23
N THR A 93 -7.77 4.53 -6.85
CA THR A 93 -7.38 4.60 -5.42
C THR A 93 -8.11 5.68 -4.64
N ASN A 94 -8.38 6.84 -5.25
CA ASN A 94 -9.14 7.90 -4.59
C ASN A 94 -10.63 7.54 -4.45
N PHE A 95 -11.12 6.64 -5.31
CA PHE A 95 -12.50 6.16 -5.28
C PHE A 95 -12.71 4.98 -4.32
N LEU A 96 -11.73 4.07 -4.20
CA LEU A 96 -11.85 2.90 -3.33
C LEU A 96 -11.39 3.17 -1.90
N CYS A 97 -10.36 4.00 -1.73
CA CYS A 97 -9.71 4.21 -0.44
C CYS A 97 -9.94 5.63 0.10
N TYR A 98 -11.20 6.09 0.14
CA TYR A 98 -11.53 7.44 0.64
C TYR A 98 -10.89 7.74 2.00
N GLN A 99 -10.21 8.89 2.10
CA GLN A 99 -9.46 9.28 3.30
C GLN A 99 -10.34 9.35 4.55
N GLU A 100 -11.60 9.76 4.41
CA GLU A 100 -12.55 9.85 5.53
C GLU A 100 -12.91 8.48 6.12
N ILE A 101 -12.87 7.42 5.30
CA ILE A 101 -13.22 6.06 5.69
C ILE A 101 -11.98 5.29 6.15
N PHE A 102 -10.88 5.40 5.40
CA PHE A 102 -9.66 4.59 5.59
C PHE A 102 -8.50 5.40 6.16
N ASN A 103 -8.78 6.48 6.89
CA ASN A 103 -7.76 7.15 7.70
C ASN A 103 -7.10 6.11 8.63
N PRO A 104 -5.77 6.11 8.83
CA PRO A 104 -5.13 5.22 9.80
C PRO A 104 -5.71 5.26 11.23
N GLY A 105 -6.34 6.37 11.62
CA GLY A 105 -7.07 6.48 12.89
C GLY A 105 -8.53 5.99 12.88
N SER A 106 -9.06 5.56 11.74
CA SER A 106 -10.44 5.04 11.62
C SER A 106 -10.62 3.70 12.31
N GLU A 107 -11.85 3.38 12.71
CA GLU A 107 -12.20 2.09 13.31
C GLU A 107 -11.83 0.91 12.40
N ILE A 108 -12.02 1.05 11.08
CA ILE A 108 -11.67 0.02 10.10
C ILE A 108 -10.16 -0.28 10.15
N CYS A 109 -9.32 0.76 10.14
CA CYS A 109 -7.87 0.57 10.15
C CYS A 109 -7.30 0.20 11.52
N GLN A 110 -7.99 0.55 12.61
CA GLN A 110 -7.63 0.16 13.97
C GLN A 110 -8.08 -1.27 14.32
N ALA A 111 -9.08 -1.81 13.62
CA ALA A 111 -9.51 -3.21 13.77
C ALA A 111 -8.52 -4.20 13.12
N LEU A 112 -7.60 -3.73 12.29
CA LEU A 112 -6.53 -4.56 11.76
C LEU A 112 -5.52 -4.90 12.88
N PRO A 113 -4.96 -6.13 12.89
CA PRO A 113 -3.86 -6.45 13.81
C PRO A 113 -2.70 -5.49 13.66
N SER A 114 -1.88 -5.37 14.71
CA SER A 114 -0.63 -4.59 14.65
C SER A 114 0.31 -5.12 13.58
N LEU A 115 1.26 -4.28 13.13
CA LEU A 115 2.23 -4.69 12.12
C LEU A 115 3.05 -5.90 12.56
N ASP A 116 3.47 -5.95 13.83
CA ASP A 116 4.25 -7.09 14.37
C ASP A 116 3.44 -8.40 14.32
N GLU A 117 2.15 -8.35 14.64
CA GLU A 117 1.25 -9.50 14.54
C GLU A 117 1.00 -9.93 13.09
N GLN A 118 0.97 -8.98 12.15
CA GLN A 118 0.89 -9.28 10.72
C GLN A 118 2.19 -9.95 10.26
N MET A 119 3.35 -9.40 10.59
CA MET A 119 4.67 -9.96 10.24
C MET A 119 4.87 -11.37 10.82
N ALA A 120 4.39 -11.64 12.03
CA ALA A 120 4.48 -12.97 12.64
C ALA A 120 3.67 -14.04 11.87
N LYS A 121 2.64 -13.64 11.13
CA LYS A 121 1.76 -14.54 10.35
C LYS A 121 2.12 -14.57 8.88
N VAL A 122 2.63 -13.46 8.35
CA VAL A 122 2.99 -13.26 6.96
C VAL A 122 4.49 -13.48 6.82
N ASN A 123 4.89 -14.70 6.50
CA ASN A 123 6.30 -15.03 6.26
C ASN A 123 6.67 -14.65 4.82
N MET A 124 6.86 -13.35 4.57
CA MET A 124 7.29 -12.84 3.26
C MET A 124 8.78 -12.59 3.23
N THR A 125 9.45 -13.21 2.27
CA THR A 125 10.81 -12.84 1.86
C THR A 125 10.80 -11.48 1.15
N TYR A 126 11.94 -10.79 1.19
CA TYR A 126 12.12 -9.53 0.44
C TYR A 126 11.83 -9.69 -1.06
N ALA A 127 12.15 -10.84 -1.65
CA ALA A 127 11.84 -11.15 -3.04
C ALA A 127 10.33 -11.31 -3.31
N GLU A 128 9.54 -11.75 -2.31
CA GLU A 128 8.07 -11.81 -2.41
C GLU A 128 7.44 -10.42 -2.24
N GLN A 129 8.01 -9.57 -1.39
CA GLN A 129 7.61 -8.16 -1.25
C GLN A 129 7.84 -7.40 -2.56
N GLN A 130 8.98 -7.62 -3.23
CA GLN A 130 9.25 -7.01 -4.55
C GLN A 130 8.34 -7.53 -5.68
N LYS A 131 7.76 -8.74 -5.56
CA LYS A 131 6.77 -9.28 -6.51
C LYS A 131 5.38 -8.69 -6.30
N PHE A 132 5.08 -8.17 -5.12
CA PHE A 132 3.93 -7.28 -4.91
C PHE A 132 4.28 -5.92 -5.50
N SER A 133 4.08 -5.76 -6.80
CA SER A 133 4.11 -4.43 -7.39
C SER A 133 2.78 -3.72 -7.08
N ILE A 134 2.74 -2.40 -7.20
CA ILE A 134 1.49 -1.63 -7.28
C ILE A 134 0.55 -2.25 -8.33
N PHE A 135 1.08 -2.82 -9.43
CA PHE A 135 0.28 -3.53 -10.43
C PHE A 135 -0.30 -4.85 -9.91
N SER A 136 0.32 -5.53 -8.93
CA SER A 136 -0.23 -6.73 -8.30
C SER A 136 -1.44 -6.37 -7.42
N VAL A 137 -1.36 -5.24 -6.71
CA VAL A 137 -2.47 -4.66 -5.93
C VAL A 137 -3.60 -4.20 -6.84
N VAL A 138 -3.30 -3.49 -7.94
CA VAL A 138 -4.27 -3.14 -8.99
C VAL A 138 -4.91 -4.37 -9.60
N LYS A 139 -4.10 -5.39 -9.91
CA LYS A 139 -4.56 -6.64 -10.47
C LYS A 139 -5.55 -7.30 -9.50
N MET A 140 -5.29 -7.31 -8.18
CA MET A 140 -6.30 -7.79 -7.21
C MET A 140 -7.64 -7.02 -7.30
N PHE A 141 -7.59 -5.69 -7.44
CA PHE A 141 -8.80 -4.87 -7.57
C PHE A 141 -9.51 -5.04 -8.93
N LEU A 142 -8.77 -5.34 -10.01
CA LEU A 142 -9.30 -5.44 -11.37
C LEU A 142 -9.65 -6.87 -11.80
N THR A 143 -8.96 -7.92 -11.34
CA THR A 143 -9.19 -9.32 -11.73
C THR A 143 -10.33 -10.02 -10.95
N ARG A 144 -11.14 -9.27 -10.20
CA ARG A 144 -12.42 -9.77 -9.68
C ARG A 144 -13.64 -9.20 -10.42
N VAL A 145 -13.42 -8.49 -11.54
CA VAL A 145 -14.47 -8.19 -12.53
C VAL A 145 -14.33 -9.15 -13.71
N ASP A 146 -14.25 -10.45 -13.42
CA ASP A 146 -14.55 -11.48 -14.40
C ASP A 146 -15.56 -12.42 -13.74
N VAL A 147 -16.72 -12.50 -14.40
CA VAL A 147 -17.89 -13.34 -14.12
C VAL A 147 -17.54 -14.81 -14.26
#